data_AF-A0A1G1K9W8-F1
#
_entry.id   AF-A0A1G1K9W8-F1
#
_cell.length_a   1.000
_cell.length_b   1.000
_cell.length_c   1.000
_cell.angle_alpha   90.00
_cell.angle_beta   90.00
_cell.angle_gamma   90.00
#
_symmetry.space_group_name_H-M   'P 1'
#
loop_
_entity.id
_entity.type
_entity.pdbx_description
1 polymer ?
#
loop_
_entity_poly.entity_id
_entity_poly.type
_entity_poly.pdbx_seq_one_letter_code
_entity_poly.pdbx_strand_id
1 'polypeptide(L)'
;MIKFLISPLFTLFSKHTYQHALKSGIGYGLCYLLYLAVLMSAFSAVLIRLSFLPTVNRFTHWLIQETPEMTLTASGLKTDTAQPYTLDHPVMGHLYTIDTAKTIGEWSVETTDAPVLIGRDGMIVRGVEPAKTNVYEFSAAMQQIEKAGQPLRITKRFLEVLAARVMSFAIPLILAVAAPIFLIWKLFSVLLVSLVAFVINRFQKEKIKYRHLFVLSCYAVTPATLLQGVLVSISQTQANVFLLLSLAFNVCYLIFGLLATQPSASKQTNVSK
;
A
#
# COMPACT_ATOMS: atom_id res chain seq x y z
N MET A 1 -27.61 0.03 -12.39
CA MET A 1 -26.41 -0.37 -11.62
C MET A 1 -25.26 -0.87 -12.51
N ILE A 2 -25.47 -1.81 -13.45
CA ILE A 2 -24.40 -2.34 -14.32
C ILE A 2 -23.63 -1.24 -15.09
N LYS A 3 -24.34 -0.23 -15.61
CA LYS A 3 -23.71 0.91 -16.29
C LYS A 3 -22.72 1.70 -15.41
N PHE A 4 -22.93 1.74 -14.09
CA PHE A 4 -22.03 2.43 -13.15
C PHE A 4 -20.75 1.64 -12.89
N LEU A 5 -20.84 0.30 -12.81
CA LEU A 5 -19.70 -0.59 -12.62
C LEU A 5 -18.75 -0.62 -13.84
N ILE A 6 -19.29 -0.48 -15.05
CA ILE A 6 -18.50 -0.47 -16.30
C ILE A 6 -18.08 0.96 -16.68
N SER A 7 -18.54 1.98 -15.93
CA SER A 7 -18.22 3.39 -16.19
C SER A 7 -16.73 3.66 -16.41
N PRO A 8 -15.77 3.06 -15.68
CA PRO A 8 -14.34 3.30 -15.92
C PRO A 8 -13.88 2.94 -17.33
N LEU A 9 -14.40 1.86 -17.91
CA LEU A 9 -14.12 1.46 -19.28
C LEU A 9 -14.82 2.38 -20.29
N PHE A 10 -16.05 2.80 -20.00
CA PHE A 10 -16.76 3.76 -20.84
C PHE A 10 -16.21 5.18 -20.76
N THR A 11 -15.45 5.54 -19.72
CA THR A 11 -14.82 6.87 -19.63
C THR A 11 -13.72 7.03 -20.66
N LEU A 12 -13.07 5.93 -21.05
CA LEU A 12 -12.03 5.93 -22.07
C LEU A 12 -12.56 6.25 -23.48
N PHE A 13 -13.80 5.89 -23.78
CA PHE A 13 -14.31 5.82 -25.16
C PHE A 13 -15.66 6.53 -25.41
N SER A 14 -16.41 6.92 -24.36
CA SER A 14 -17.79 7.40 -24.53
C SER A 14 -17.99 8.87 -24.17
N LYS A 15 -18.29 9.67 -25.20
CA LYS A 15 -18.77 11.06 -25.11
C LYS A 15 -20.02 11.19 -24.23
N HIS A 16 -20.89 10.18 -24.23
CA HIS A 16 -22.12 10.17 -23.42
C HIS A 16 -21.84 10.18 -21.91
N THR A 17 -20.75 9.54 -21.47
CA THR A 17 -20.35 9.50 -20.05
C THR A 17 -19.96 10.89 -19.53
N TYR A 18 -19.21 11.65 -20.33
CA TYR A 18 -18.84 13.03 -19.99
C TYR A 18 -20.04 13.98 -20.00
N GLN A 19 -20.99 13.80 -20.92
CA GLN A 19 -22.24 14.56 -20.92
C GLN A 19 -23.12 14.26 -19.70
N HIS A 20 -23.15 13.00 -19.26
CA HIS A 20 -23.84 12.62 -18.02
C HIS A 20 -23.14 13.19 -16.78
N ALA A 21 -21.81 13.21 -16.76
CA ALA A 21 -21.01 13.79 -15.70
C ALA A 21 -21.32 15.29 -15.51
N LEU A 22 -21.49 16.06 -16.59
CA LEU A 22 -21.90 17.47 -16.52
C LEU A 22 -23.30 17.70 -15.91
N LYS A 23 -24.20 16.73 -16.01
CA LYS A 23 -25.54 16.83 -15.40
C LYS A 23 -25.56 16.34 -13.94
N SER A 24 -24.45 15.80 -13.47
CA SER A 24 -24.34 15.15 -12.16
C SER A 24 -23.88 16.11 -11.07
N GLY A 25 -24.23 15.82 -9.81
CA GLY A 25 -23.78 16.59 -8.66
C GLY A 25 -22.35 16.28 -8.21
N ILE A 26 -21.78 17.18 -7.40
CA ILE A 26 -20.42 17.02 -6.82
C ILE A 26 -20.32 15.70 -6.06
N GLY A 27 -21.34 15.37 -5.26
CA GLY A 27 -21.39 14.10 -4.54
C GLY A 27 -21.28 12.87 -5.44
N TYR A 28 -21.84 12.92 -6.64
CA TYR A 28 -21.72 11.82 -7.60
C TYR A 28 -20.29 11.67 -8.13
N GLY A 29 -19.61 12.79 -8.40
CA GLY A 29 -18.19 12.78 -8.77
C GLY A 29 -17.28 12.25 -7.67
N LEU A 30 -17.56 12.57 -6.41
CA LEU A 30 -16.84 12.03 -5.25
C LEU A 30 -17.12 10.54 -5.03
N CYS A 31 -18.38 10.11 -5.12
CA CYS A 31 -18.73 8.69 -5.04
C CYS A 31 -18.09 7.88 -6.16
N TYR A 32 -18.00 8.44 -7.37
CA TYR A 32 -17.29 7.82 -8.48
C TYR A 32 -15.78 7.71 -8.21
N LEU A 33 -15.16 8.75 -7.67
CA LEU A 33 -13.74 8.71 -7.29
C LEU A 33 -13.47 7.68 -6.19
N LEU A 34 -14.35 7.59 -5.19
CA LEU A 34 -14.29 6.57 -4.14
C LEU A 34 -14.42 5.16 -4.73
N TYR A 35 -15.40 4.96 -5.62
CA TYR A 35 -15.57 3.70 -6.34
C TYR A 35 -14.30 3.31 -7.11
N LEU A 36 -13.71 4.26 -7.85
CA LEU A 36 -12.48 4.04 -8.58
C LEU A 36 -11.31 3.71 -7.64
N ALA A 37 -11.19 4.41 -6.50
CA ALA A 37 -10.16 4.17 -5.52
C ALA A 37 -10.25 2.77 -4.91
N VAL A 38 -11.45 2.32 -4.54
CA VAL A 38 -11.69 0.96 -4.02
C VAL A 38 -11.37 -0.09 -5.08
N LEU A 39 -11.82 0.11 -6.32
CA LEU A 39 -11.56 -0.81 -7.43
C LEU A 39 -10.05 -0.98 -7.67
N MET A 40 -9.31 0.12 -7.71
CA MET A 40 -7.85 0.09 -7.92
C MET A 40 -7.09 -0.49 -6.73
N SER A 41 -7.55 -0.22 -5.51
CA SER A 41 -6.96 -0.79 -4.29
C SER A 41 -7.16 -2.30 -4.24
N ALA A 42 -8.36 -2.78 -4.61
CA ALA A 42 -8.65 -4.21 -4.72
C ALA A 42 -7.78 -4.87 -5.79
N PHE A 43 -7.68 -4.27 -6.97
CA PHE A 43 -6.80 -4.75 -8.05
C PHE A 43 -5.34 -4.83 -7.60
N SER A 44 -4.83 -3.78 -6.94
CA SER A 44 -3.46 -3.73 -6.41
C SER A 44 -3.23 -4.81 -5.34
N ALA A 45 -4.19 -5.05 -4.45
CA ALA A 45 -4.08 -6.11 -3.45
C ALA A 45 -4.02 -7.51 -4.07
N VAL A 46 -4.76 -7.75 -5.16
CA VAL A 46 -4.66 -9.01 -5.92
C VAL A 46 -3.26 -9.15 -6.53
N LEU A 47 -2.71 -8.09 -7.12
CA LEU A 47 -1.35 -8.13 -7.70
C LEU A 47 -0.27 -8.37 -6.65
N ILE A 48 -0.36 -7.70 -5.48
CA ILE A 48 0.53 -7.93 -4.34
C ILE A 48 0.42 -9.39 -3.89
N ARG A 49 -0.80 -9.94 -3.80
CA ARG A 49 -1.01 -11.34 -3.43
C ARG A 49 -0.36 -12.31 -4.43
N LEU A 50 -0.43 -12.03 -5.72
CA LEU A 50 0.14 -12.91 -6.74
C LEU A 50 1.66 -12.78 -6.86
N SER A 51 2.21 -11.59 -6.68
CA SER A 51 3.62 -11.31 -6.96
C SER A 51 4.50 -11.33 -5.70
N PHE A 52 4.00 -10.77 -4.59
CA PHE A 52 4.77 -10.56 -3.37
C PHE A 52 4.59 -11.70 -2.37
N LEU A 53 3.36 -12.22 -2.22
CA LEU A 53 3.06 -13.27 -1.23
C LEU A 53 3.90 -14.55 -1.41
N PRO A 54 4.18 -15.05 -2.64
CA PRO A 54 5.06 -16.21 -2.80
C PRO A 54 6.48 -15.96 -2.32
N THR A 55 6.99 -14.73 -2.45
CA THR A 55 8.32 -14.34 -1.98
C THR A 55 8.36 -14.26 -0.46
N VAL A 56 7.33 -13.65 0.15
CA VAL A 56 7.19 -13.61 1.61
C VAL A 56 7.06 -15.03 2.18
N ASN A 57 6.22 -15.88 1.60
CA ASN A 57 6.05 -17.26 2.05
C ASN A 57 7.36 -18.05 1.98
N ARG A 58 8.14 -17.91 0.90
CA ARG A 58 9.46 -18.53 0.78
C ARG A 58 10.43 -18.03 1.84
N PHE A 59 10.49 -16.72 2.05
CA PHE A 59 11.34 -16.14 3.09
C PHE A 59 10.94 -16.60 4.49
N THR A 60 9.65 -16.59 4.81
CA THR A 60 9.16 -17.03 6.12
C THR A 60 9.41 -18.52 6.34
N HIS A 61 9.22 -19.37 5.32
CA HIS A 61 9.52 -20.78 5.42
C HIS A 61 11.01 -21.03 5.65
N TRP A 62 11.88 -20.34 4.91
CA TRP A 62 13.33 -20.38 5.13
C TRP A 62 13.69 -19.95 6.55
N LEU A 63 13.15 -18.81 7.00
CA LEU A 63 13.41 -18.27 8.34
C LEU A 63 13.01 -19.25 9.43
N ILE A 64 11.84 -19.90 9.31
CA ILE A 64 11.37 -20.91 10.28
C ILE A 64 12.26 -22.16 10.28
N GLN A 65 12.78 -22.56 9.12
CA GLN A 65 13.64 -23.75 9.02
C GLN A 65 14.99 -23.54 9.68
N GLU A 66 15.60 -22.38 9.45
CA GLU A 66 16.91 -22.04 10.00
C GLU A 66 16.83 -21.66 11.48
N THR A 67 15.73 -21.06 11.92
CA THR A 67 15.57 -20.67 13.33
C THR A 67 15.56 -21.89 14.25
N PRO A 68 16.45 -21.95 15.27
CA PRO A 68 16.49 -23.05 16.20
C PRO A 68 15.29 -23.03 17.14
N GLU A 69 14.92 -24.21 17.64
CA GLU A 69 13.88 -24.28 18.67
C GLU A 69 14.42 -23.70 19.98
N MET A 70 13.53 -22.96 20.68
CA MET A 70 13.86 -22.28 21.92
C MET A 70 12.79 -22.57 22.97
N THR A 71 13.20 -22.67 24.23
CA THR A 71 12.28 -22.83 25.35
C THR A 71 12.49 -21.71 26.35
N LEU A 72 11.46 -20.91 26.58
CA LEU A 72 11.44 -19.90 27.63
C LEU A 72 11.00 -20.56 28.95
N THR A 73 11.86 -20.46 29.95
CA THR A 73 11.65 -21.01 31.30
C THR A 73 11.65 -19.87 32.32
N ALA A 74 11.25 -20.16 33.56
CA ALA A 74 11.38 -19.19 34.67
C ALA A 74 12.85 -18.79 34.95
N SER A 75 13.83 -19.55 34.46
CA SER A 75 15.27 -19.22 34.53
C SER A 75 15.82 -18.48 33.30
N GLY A 76 14.98 -18.25 32.28
CA GLY A 76 15.36 -17.56 31.03
C GLY A 76 15.15 -18.41 29.79
N LEU A 77 15.52 -17.85 28.64
CA LEU A 77 15.50 -18.50 27.34
C LEU A 77 16.62 -19.55 27.27
N LYS A 78 16.30 -20.74 26.75
CA LYS A 78 17.26 -21.83 26.49
C LYS A 78 17.13 -22.32 25.05
N THR A 79 18.24 -22.72 24.46
CA THR A 79 18.30 -23.39 23.16
C THR A 79 19.31 -24.54 23.22
N ASP A 80 19.07 -25.57 22.42
CA ASP A 80 19.92 -26.78 22.36
C ASP A 80 21.03 -26.65 21.29
N THR A 81 21.20 -25.45 20.71
CA THR A 81 22.17 -25.17 19.65
C THR A 81 23.48 -24.56 20.17
N ALA A 82 24.56 -24.72 19.40
CA ALA A 82 25.86 -24.13 19.73
C ALA A 82 25.76 -22.59 19.78
N GLN A 83 26.33 -21.99 20.82
CA GLN A 83 26.24 -20.55 21.09
C GLN A 83 27.61 -19.86 20.91
N PRO A 84 27.65 -18.61 20.41
CA PRO A 84 26.53 -17.82 19.90
C PRO A 84 26.03 -18.33 18.54
N TYR A 85 24.71 -18.38 18.35
CA TYR A 85 24.09 -18.77 17.09
C TYR A 85 23.80 -17.51 16.25
N THR A 86 24.35 -17.44 15.04
CA THR A 86 24.20 -16.31 14.12
C THR A 86 23.43 -16.75 12.88
N LEU A 87 22.40 -15.99 12.49
CA LEU A 87 21.68 -16.23 11.24
C LEU A 87 22.02 -15.16 10.20
N ASP A 88 22.62 -15.60 9.10
CA ASP A 88 22.93 -14.78 7.93
C ASP A 88 22.03 -15.14 6.74
N HIS A 89 21.41 -14.13 6.13
CA HIS A 89 20.67 -14.32 4.90
C HIS A 89 21.55 -13.99 3.69
N PRO A 90 21.57 -14.82 2.62
CA PRO A 90 22.47 -14.66 1.47
C PRO A 90 22.41 -13.29 0.77
N VAL A 91 21.26 -12.60 0.86
CA VAL A 91 21.02 -11.30 0.21
C VAL A 91 20.85 -10.15 1.20
N MET A 92 20.39 -10.43 2.42
CA MET A 92 20.05 -9.38 3.40
C MET A 92 21.16 -9.18 4.44
N GLY A 93 22.19 -10.04 4.42
CA GLY A 93 23.26 -10.01 5.41
C GLY A 93 22.80 -10.57 6.75
N HIS A 94 23.45 -10.09 7.81
CA HIS A 94 23.27 -10.59 9.17
C HIS A 94 21.91 -10.17 9.74
N LEU A 95 21.07 -11.15 10.12
CA LEU A 95 19.70 -10.91 10.59
C LEU A 95 19.59 -10.86 12.11
N TYR A 96 20.06 -11.90 12.79
CA TYR A 96 20.01 -11.93 14.25
C TYR A 96 21.08 -12.84 14.86
N THR A 97 21.43 -12.56 16.12
CA THR A 97 22.29 -13.40 16.95
C THR A 97 21.57 -13.84 18.21
N ILE A 98 21.68 -15.12 18.57
CA ILE A 98 21.16 -15.72 19.80
C ILE A 98 22.34 -16.15 20.68
N ASP A 99 22.43 -15.60 21.89
CA ASP A 99 23.38 -16.03 22.92
C ASP A 99 22.67 -16.08 24.27
N THR A 100 22.23 -17.28 24.68
CA THR A 100 21.55 -17.48 25.97
C THR A 100 22.51 -17.62 27.15
N ALA A 101 23.83 -17.63 26.90
CA ALA A 101 24.81 -17.57 27.98
C ALA A 101 24.89 -16.16 28.58
N LYS A 102 24.63 -15.14 27.75
CA LYS A 102 24.70 -13.72 28.13
C LYS A 102 23.35 -13.14 28.54
N THR A 103 23.40 -12.23 29.51
CA THR A 103 22.27 -11.33 29.81
C THR A 103 22.30 -10.10 28.91
N ILE A 104 21.15 -9.43 28.73
CA ILE A 104 21.06 -8.18 27.96
C ILE A 104 22.10 -7.15 28.44
N GLY A 105 22.34 -7.06 29.75
CA GLY A 105 23.29 -6.10 30.34
C GLY A 105 24.77 -6.37 30.00
N GLU A 106 25.11 -7.58 29.54
CA GLU A 106 26.46 -7.94 29.12
C GLU A 106 26.73 -7.63 27.64
N TRP A 107 25.70 -7.26 26.88
CA TRP A 107 25.85 -6.88 25.49
C TRP A 107 26.30 -5.42 25.36
N SER A 108 27.53 -5.25 24.89
CA SER A 108 27.97 -4.00 24.31
C SER A 108 27.25 -3.77 22.97
N VAL A 109 26.32 -2.81 22.95
CA VAL A 109 25.55 -2.42 21.76
C VAL A 109 26.46 -1.99 20.60
N GLU A 110 27.68 -1.54 20.90
CA GLU A 110 28.65 -1.05 19.92
C GLU A 110 29.43 -2.17 19.19
N THR A 111 29.46 -3.41 19.71
CA THR A 111 30.45 -4.42 19.27
C THR A 111 29.87 -5.54 18.40
N THR A 112 28.56 -5.58 18.19
CA THR A 112 27.92 -6.63 17.34
C THR A 112 27.27 -5.98 16.14
N ASP A 113 27.29 -6.58 14.94
CA ASP A 113 26.72 -5.97 13.72
C ASP A 113 25.24 -6.40 13.48
N ALA A 114 24.65 -7.14 14.41
CA ALA A 114 23.30 -7.70 14.23
C ALA A 114 22.20 -6.66 14.49
N PRO A 115 21.16 -6.58 13.63
CA PRO A 115 19.99 -5.76 13.89
C PRO A 115 19.14 -6.29 15.05
N VAL A 116 19.19 -7.58 15.33
CA VAL A 116 18.49 -8.20 16.47
C VAL A 116 19.44 -9.09 17.29
N LEU A 117 19.49 -8.86 18.59
CA LEU A 117 20.23 -9.69 19.55
C LEU A 117 19.25 -10.32 20.53
N ILE A 118 19.38 -11.62 20.77
CA ILE A 118 18.50 -12.37 21.68
C ILE A 118 19.38 -12.97 22.78
N GLY A 119 19.16 -12.51 24.01
CA GLY A 119 19.85 -12.96 25.22
C GLY A 119 18.99 -13.91 26.05
N ARG A 120 19.49 -14.26 27.24
CA ARG A 120 18.78 -15.11 28.21
C ARG A 120 17.50 -14.49 28.75
N ASP A 121 17.54 -13.19 29.03
CA ASP A 121 16.54 -12.43 29.77
C ASP A 121 15.79 -11.40 28.91
N GLY A 122 16.08 -11.32 27.62
CA GLY A 122 15.34 -10.49 26.68
C GLY A 122 16.02 -10.34 25.31
N MET A 123 15.52 -9.40 24.52
CA MET A 123 16.03 -9.11 23.17
C MET A 123 16.31 -7.62 22.98
N ILE A 124 17.32 -7.32 22.19
CA ILE A 124 17.70 -5.98 21.77
C ILE A 124 17.39 -5.86 20.28
N VAL A 125 16.57 -4.88 19.91
CA VAL A 125 16.25 -4.56 18.51
C VAL A 125 16.83 -3.20 18.18
N ARG A 126 17.72 -3.15 17.19
CA ARG A 126 18.29 -1.90 16.70
C ARG A 126 17.39 -1.29 15.63
N GLY A 127 17.09 -0.02 15.80
CA GLY A 127 16.46 0.78 14.78
C GLY A 127 17.40 1.05 13.61
N VAL A 128 16.83 1.51 12.50
CA VAL A 128 17.57 1.97 11.31
C VAL A 128 18.47 3.18 11.64
N GLU A 129 18.14 3.93 12.69
CA GLU A 129 19.00 4.97 13.26
C GLU A 129 19.86 4.38 14.39
N PRO A 130 21.20 4.53 14.35
CA PRO A 130 22.12 3.93 15.32
C PRO A 130 21.87 4.36 16.79
N ALA A 131 21.14 5.46 17.00
CA ALA A 131 20.81 5.98 18.33
C ALA A 131 19.54 5.39 18.97
N LYS A 132 18.75 4.57 18.25
CA LYS A 132 17.50 3.98 18.78
C LYS A 132 17.65 2.48 18.94
N THR A 133 18.05 2.07 20.13
CA THR A 133 18.07 0.67 20.54
C THR A 133 16.90 0.42 21.48
N ASN A 134 16.01 -0.50 21.11
CA ASN A 134 14.89 -0.90 21.95
C ASN A 134 15.24 -2.22 22.65
N VAL A 135 15.20 -2.20 23.98
CA VAL A 135 15.40 -3.38 24.82
C VAL A 135 14.04 -3.91 25.25
N TYR A 136 13.80 -5.19 25.01
CA TYR A 136 12.60 -5.90 25.41
C TYR A 136 12.98 -6.99 26.39
N GLU A 137 12.65 -6.79 27.67
CA GLU A 137 12.89 -7.78 28.71
C GLU A 137 11.82 -8.88 28.71
N PHE A 138 12.22 -10.11 28.99
CA PHE A 138 11.34 -11.26 29.15
C PHE A 138 10.84 -11.43 30.59
N SER A 139 11.21 -10.55 31.51
CA SER A 139 10.89 -10.61 32.94
C SER A 139 9.40 -10.86 33.23
N ALA A 140 8.51 -10.12 32.57
CA ALA A 140 7.06 -10.29 32.71
C ALA A 140 6.57 -11.67 32.20
N ALA A 141 7.10 -12.15 31.07
CA ALA A 141 6.74 -13.44 30.51
C ALA A 141 7.27 -14.60 31.39
N MET A 142 8.48 -14.46 31.94
CA MET A 142 9.08 -15.43 32.85
C MET A 142 8.29 -15.55 34.15
N GLN A 143 7.83 -14.43 34.73
CA GLN A 143 6.98 -14.42 35.93
C GLN A 143 5.63 -15.10 35.67
N GLN A 144 5.06 -14.95 34.48
CA GLN A 144 3.83 -15.63 34.11
C GLN A 144 4.04 -17.15 33.93
N ILE A 145 5.18 -17.56 33.38
CA ILE A 145 5.58 -18.98 33.24
C ILE A 145 5.79 -19.62 34.60
N GLU A 146 6.45 -18.91 35.53
CA GLU A 146 6.65 -19.36 36.91
C GLU A 146 5.31 -19.62 37.61
N LYS A 147 4.35 -18.72 37.46
CA LYS A 147 2.99 -18.87 38.01
C LYS A 147 2.18 -19.99 37.36
N ALA A 148 2.34 -20.18 36.04
CA ALA A 148 1.61 -21.19 35.28
C ALA A 148 2.23 -22.60 35.36
N GLY A 149 3.49 -22.72 35.78
CA GLY A 149 4.23 -23.98 35.90
C GLY A 149 4.54 -24.67 34.57
N GLN A 150 4.31 -24.01 33.42
CA GLN A 150 4.50 -24.59 32.09
C GLN A 150 5.48 -23.74 31.26
N PRO A 151 6.60 -24.31 30.78
CA PRO A 151 7.55 -23.58 29.95
C PRO A 151 6.95 -23.29 28.57
N LEU A 152 7.24 -22.10 28.03
CA LEU A 152 6.80 -21.73 26.70
C LEU A 152 7.80 -22.25 25.66
N ARG A 153 7.38 -23.23 24.86
CA ARG A 153 8.20 -23.79 23.77
C ARG A 153 7.95 -23.06 22.46
N ILE A 154 8.96 -22.36 21.97
CA ILE A 154 9.01 -21.76 20.64
C ILE A 154 9.49 -22.84 19.68
N THR A 155 8.55 -23.69 19.25
CA THR A 155 8.78 -24.74 18.24
C THR A 155 8.61 -24.19 16.83
N LYS A 156 9.11 -24.90 15.82
CA LYS A 156 8.88 -24.54 14.41
C LYS A 156 7.39 -24.43 14.08
N ARG A 157 6.58 -25.36 14.61
CA ARG A 157 5.13 -25.34 14.46
C ARG A 157 4.47 -24.09 15.07
N PHE A 158 4.97 -23.61 16.20
CA PHE A 158 4.49 -22.36 16.79
C PHE A 158 4.77 -21.18 15.86
N LEU A 159 5.97 -21.11 15.29
CA LEU A 159 6.35 -20.06 14.33
C LEU A 159 5.51 -20.12 13.04
N GLU A 160 5.19 -21.32 12.53
CA GLU A 160 4.30 -21.49 11.37
C GLU A 160 2.89 -20.94 11.64
N VAL A 161 2.30 -21.28 12.79
CA VAL A 161 0.97 -20.80 13.18
C VAL A 161 0.97 -19.28 13.38
N LEU A 162 2.02 -18.75 14.01
CA LEU A 162 2.18 -17.32 14.22
C LEU A 162 2.32 -16.58 12.88
N ALA A 163 3.18 -17.06 11.99
CA ALA A 163 3.37 -16.51 10.66
C ALA A 163 2.07 -16.50 9.85
N ALA A 164 1.36 -17.63 9.81
CA ALA A 164 0.08 -17.73 9.10
C ALA A 164 -0.97 -16.74 9.65
N ARG A 165 -1.03 -16.58 10.98
CA ARG A 165 -1.94 -15.62 11.62
C ARG A 165 -1.57 -14.18 11.27
N VAL A 166 -0.29 -13.81 11.36
CA VAL A 166 0.19 -12.46 11.02
C VAL A 166 -0.09 -12.15 9.55
N MET A 167 0.22 -13.07 8.63
CA MET A 167 -0.06 -12.88 7.20
C MET A 167 -1.54 -12.73 6.90
N SER A 168 -2.41 -13.47 7.61
CA SER A 168 -3.86 -13.36 7.45
C SER A 168 -4.39 -11.97 7.84
N PHE A 169 -3.78 -11.31 8.83
CA PHE A 169 -4.15 -9.94 9.22
C PHE A 169 -3.46 -8.86 8.38
N ALA A 170 -2.30 -9.16 7.79
CA ALA A 170 -1.55 -8.19 7.00
C ALA A 170 -2.33 -7.69 5.76
N ILE A 171 -2.99 -8.59 5.01
CA ILE A 171 -3.73 -8.24 3.80
C ILE A 171 -4.88 -7.24 4.06
N PRO A 172 -5.83 -7.52 4.98
CA PRO A 172 -6.91 -6.58 5.25
C PRO A 172 -6.41 -5.26 5.84
N LEU A 173 -5.33 -5.29 6.64
CA LEU A 173 -4.71 -4.09 7.17
C LEU A 173 -4.10 -3.22 6.07
N ILE A 174 -3.36 -3.83 5.13
CA ILE A 174 -2.79 -3.12 3.98
C ILE A 174 -3.92 -2.49 3.15
N LEU A 175 -5.01 -3.22 2.88
CA LEU A 175 -6.16 -2.67 2.16
C LEU A 175 -6.82 -1.50 2.91
N ALA A 176 -7.01 -1.63 4.22
CA ALA A 176 -7.62 -0.60 5.06
C ALA A 176 -6.80 0.70 5.10
N VAL A 177 -5.47 0.61 5.00
CA VAL A 177 -4.57 1.77 5.00
C VAL A 177 -4.30 2.29 3.59
N ALA A 178 -4.11 1.42 2.61
CA ALA A 178 -3.78 1.82 1.23
C ALA A 178 -4.94 2.51 0.53
N ALA A 179 -6.18 2.05 0.74
CA ALA A 179 -7.36 2.64 0.10
C ALA A 179 -7.58 4.13 0.43
N PRO A 180 -7.56 4.58 1.71
CA PRO A 180 -7.70 6.00 2.03
C PRO A 180 -6.52 6.83 1.55
N ILE A 181 -5.29 6.33 1.64
CA ILE A 181 -4.10 7.02 1.10
C ILE A 181 -4.25 7.23 -0.41
N PHE A 182 -4.63 6.19 -1.14
CA PHE A 182 -4.85 6.27 -2.59
C PHE A 182 -5.98 7.24 -2.95
N LEU A 183 -7.07 7.24 -2.18
CA LEU A 183 -8.18 8.18 -2.35
C LEU A 183 -7.72 9.63 -2.16
N ILE A 184 -6.98 9.93 -1.09
CA ILE A 184 -6.47 11.28 -0.80
C ILE A 184 -5.55 11.75 -1.94
N TRP A 185 -4.64 10.88 -2.37
CA TRP A 185 -3.75 11.17 -3.49
C TRP A 185 -4.51 11.48 -4.79
N LYS A 186 -5.55 10.70 -5.10
CA LYS A 186 -6.39 10.93 -6.29
C LYS A 186 -7.27 12.16 -6.15
N LEU A 187 -7.75 12.48 -4.95
CA LEU A 187 -8.49 13.71 -4.71
C LEU A 187 -7.62 14.94 -4.98
N PHE A 188 -6.36 14.93 -4.54
CA PHE A 188 -5.39 15.97 -4.84
C PHE A 188 -5.14 16.10 -6.35
N SER A 189 -4.99 14.97 -7.04
CA SER A 189 -4.82 14.93 -8.51
C SER A 189 -6.03 15.54 -9.23
N VAL A 190 -7.25 15.18 -8.84
CA VAL A 190 -8.50 15.73 -9.40
C VAL A 190 -8.59 17.23 -9.15
N LEU A 191 -8.17 17.69 -7.97
CA LEU A 191 -8.18 19.12 -7.63
C LEU A 191 -7.25 19.91 -8.56
N LEU A 192 -6.03 19.42 -8.79
CA LEU A 192 -5.08 20.02 -9.74
C LEU A 192 -5.64 20.05 -11.17
N VAL A 193 -6.21 18.94 -11.65
CA VAL A 193 -6.82 18.85 -12.98
C VAL A 193 -8.02 19.79 -13.10
N SER A 194 -8.81 19.95 -12.04
CA SER A 194 -9.95 20.86 -12.03
C SER A 194 -9.54 22.33 -12.05
N LEU A 195 -8.37 22.68 -11.48
CA LEU A 195 -7.78 24.01 -11.59
C LEU A 195 -7.38 24.30 -13.05
N VAL A 196 -6.76 23.33 -13.73
CA VAL A 196 -6.45 23.43 -15.17
C VAL A 196 -7.73 23.59 -15.99
N ALA A 197 -8.78 22.83 -15.68
CA ALA A 197 -10.09 22.94 -16.31
C ALA A 197 -10.69 24.34 -16.14
N PHE A 198 -10.53 24.95 -14.96
CA PHE A 198 -10.98 26.31 -14.67
C PHE A 198 -10.24 27.36 -15.51
N VAL A 199 -8.92 27.23 -15.66
CA VAL A 199 -8.12 28.10 -16.53
C VAL A 199 -8.57 27.97 -17.99
N ILE A 200 -8.78 26.75 -18.49
CA ILE A 200 -9.27 26.52 -19.86
C ILE A 200 -10.67 27.12 -20.05
N ASN A 201 -11.56 26.96 -19.08
CA ASN A 201 -12.93 27.51 -19.11
C ASN A 201 -12.96 29.04 -19.22
N ARG A 202 -11.90 29.74 -18.80
CA ARG A 202 -11.77 31.21 -19.00
C ARG A 202 -11.72 31.60 -20.48
N PHE A 203 -11.23 30.72 -21.36
CA PHE A 203 -11.11 30.95 -22.80
C PHE A 203 -12.33 30.47 -23.60
N GLN A 204 -13.31 29.82 -22.95
CA GLN A 204 -14.51 29.35 -23.63
C GLN A 204 -15.59 30.45 -23.72
N LYS A 205 -16.37 30.43 -24.82
CA LYS A 205 -17.48 31.37 -25.03
C LYS A 205 -18.62 31.15 -24.03
N GLU A 206 -18.92 29.90 -23.70
CA GLU A 206 -19.89 29.52 -22.68
C GLU A 206 -19.16 29.11 -21.39
N LYS A 207 -19.42 29.83 -20.30
CA LYS A 207 -18.77 29.56 -19.01
C LYS A 207 -19.48 28.42 -18.29
N ILE A 208 -18.77 27.31 -18.10
CA ILE A 208 -19.24 26.19 -17.27
C ILE A 208 -19.00 26.51 -15.79
N LYS A 209 -19.98 26.23 -14.92
CA LYS A 209 -19.82 26.38 -13.46
C LYS A 209 -18.74 25.42 -12.94
N TYR A 210 -17.91 25.87 -11.97
CA TYR A 210 -16.82 25.08 -11.39
C TYR A 210 -17.24 23.69 -10.91
N ARG A 211 -18.44 23.58 -10.31
CA ARG A 211 -19.05 22.29 -9.91
C ARG A 211 -18.98 21.23 -11.01
N HIS A 212 -19.30 21.58 -12.25
CA HIS A 212 -19.32 20.61 -13.35
C HIS A 212 -17.91 20.32 -13.88
N LEU A 213 -17.00 21.31 -13.85
CA LEU A 213 -15.59 21.11 -14.19
C LEU A 213 -14.90 20.14 -13.23
N PHE A 214 -15.20 20.25 -11.93
CA PHE A 214 -14.69 19.32 -10.93
C PHE A 214 -15.18 17.88 -11.18
N VAL A 215 -16.49 17.70 -11.40
CA VAL A 215 -17.05 16.37 -11.72
C VAL A 215 -16.42 15.83 -13.00
N LEU A 216 -16.27 16.64 -14.05
CA LEU A 216 -15.59 16.23 -15.29
C LEU A 216 -14.15 15.77 -15.04
N SER A 217 -13.44 16.46 -14.14
CA SER A 217 -12.07 16.10 -13.74
C SER A 217 -12.02 14.76 -13.01
N CYS A 218 -13.00 14.43 -12.16
CA CYS A 218 -13.09 13.09 -11.54
C CYS A 218 -13.12 11.97 -12.59
N TYR A 219 -13.85 12.16 -13.70
CA TYR A 219 -13.92 11.19 -14.79
C TYR A 219 -12.67 11.21 -15.68
N ALA A 220 -12.07 12.38 -15.90
CA ALA A 220 -10.86 12.52 -16.72
C ALA A 220 -9.60 11.89 -16.09
N VAL A 221 -9.58 11.68 -14.78
CA VAL A 221 -8.46 11.02 -14.07
C VAL A 221 -8.49 9.49 -14.21
N THR A 222 -9.63 8.91 -14.62
CA THR A 222 -9.80 7.46 -14.73
C THR A 222 -8.83 6.79 -15.72
N PRO A 223 -8.66 7.29 -16.96
CA PRO A 223 -7.76 6.71 -17.94
C PRO A 223 -6.32 6.62 -17.44
N ALA A 224 -5.80 7.72 -16.90
CA ALA A 224 -4.47 7.75 -16.34
C ALA A 224 -4.38 6.75 -15.18
N THR A 225 -5.38 6.69 -14.30
CA THR A 225 -5.36 5.76 -13.17
C THR A 225 -5.36 4.29 -13.59
N LEU A 226 -6.14 3.92 -14.62
CA LEU A 226 -6.11 2.57 -15.21
C LEU A 226 -4.75 2.24 -15.82
N LEU A 227 -4.21 3.16 -16.62
CA LEU A 227 -2.89 2.99 -17.22
C LEU A 227 -1.81 2.83 -16.15
N GLN A 228 -1.89 3.63 -15.07
CA GLN A 228 -0.96 3.55 -13.95
C GLN A 228 -1.01 2.17 -13.27
N GLY A 229 -2.21 1.62 -13.03
CA GLY A 229 -2.37 0.28 -12.45
C GLY A 229 -1.74 -0.82 -13.31
N VAL A 230 -1.90 -0.73 -14.64
CA VAL A 230 -1.29 -1.68 -15.58
C VAL A 230 0.24 -1.53 -15.61
N LEU A 231 0.75 -0.31 -15.70
CA LEU A 231 2.19 -0.06 -15.80
C LEU A 231 2.97 -0.45 -14.54
N VAL A 232 2.41 -0.21 -13.35
CA VAL A 232 3.00 -0.67 -12.08
C VAL A 232 3.15 -2.20 -12.06
N SER A 233 2.31 -2.92 -12.78
CA SER A 233 2.38 -4.38 -12.88
C SER A 233 3.51 -4.89 -13.78
N ILE A 234 3.94 -4.08 -14.75
CA ILE A 234 4.83 -4.51 -15.85
C ILE A 234 6.25 -3.96 -15.68
N SER A 235 6.42 -2.77 -15.08
CA SER A 235 7.70 -2.06 -15.11
C SER A 235 8.05 -1.39 -13.78
N GLN A 236 9.26 -1.64 -13.27
CA GLN A 236 9.90 -0.89 -12.18
C GLN A 236 10.39 0.50 -12.64
N THR A 237 9.63 1.17 -13.50
CA THR A 237 10.04 2.44 -14.11
C THR A 237 10.05 3.57 -13.08
N GLN A 238 11.04 4.46 -13.23
CA GLN A 238 11.33 5.57 -12.31
C GLN A 238 10.11 6.48 -12.08
N ALA A 239 9.85 6.79 -10.80
CA ALA A 239 8.66 7.52 -10.34
C ALA A 239 8.46 8.91 -10.96
N ASN A 240 9.53 9.59 -11.39
CA ASN A 240 9.46 10.97 -11.88
C ASN A 240 8.86 11.10 -13.29
N VAL A 241 9.22 10.21 -14.22
CA VAL A 241 8.69 10.23 -15.59
C VAL A 241 7.19 9.93 -15.60
N PHE A 242 6.75 9.10 -14.66
CA PHE A 242 5.35 8.68 -14.51
C PHE A 242 4.42 9.81 -14.08
N LEU A 243 4.90 10.73 -13.23
CA LEU A 243 4.10 11.86 -12.75
C LEU A 243 3.77 12.82 -13.90
N LEU A 244 4.78 13.24 -14.67
CA LEU A 244 4.61 14.14 -15.82
C LEU A 244 3.73 13.51 -16.92
N LEU A 245 3.97 12.23 -17.24
CA LEU A 245 3.18 11.52 -18.24
C LEU A 245 1.71 11.41 -17.78
N SER A 246 1.46 11.09 -16.51
CA SER A 246 0.10 10.99 -15.98
C SER A 246 -0.64 12.33 -15.99
N LEU A 247 0.05 13.43 -15.70
CA LEU A 247 -0.51 14.77 -15.77
C LEU A 247 -0.88 15.11 -17.22
N ALA A 248 0.00 14.81 -18.18
CA ALA A 248 -0.26 15.02 -19.60
C ALA A 248 -1.49 14.22 -20.08
N PHE A 249 -1.59 12.94 -19.72
CA PHE A 249 -2.76 12.10 -20.04
C PHE A 249 -4.06 12.66 -19.43
N ASN A 250 -4.02 13.08 -18.16
CA ASN A 250 -5.18 13.68 -17.51
C ASN A 250 -5.65 14.95 -18.22
N VAL A 251 -4.72 15.81 -18.64
CA VAL A 251 -5.03 17.05 -19.37
C VAL A 251 -5.57 16.75 -20.76
N CYS A 252 -5.00 15.79 -21.50
CA CYS A 252 -5.49 15.37 -22.81
C CYS A 252 -6.94 14.87 -22.72
N TYR A 253 -7.24 14.00 -21.75
CA TYR A 253 -8.60 13.47 -21.55
C TYR A 253 -9.58 14.52 -21.01
N LEU A 254 -9.10 15.49 -20.23
CA LEU A 254 -9.90 16.64 -19.82
C LEU A 254 -10.29 17.51 -21.02
N ILE A 255 -9.33 17.82 -21.91
CA ILE A 255 -9.59 18.57 -23.14
C ILE A 255 -10.58 17.81 -24.02
N PHE A 256 -10.40 16.50 -24.18
CA PHE A 256 -11.35 15.65 -24.89
C PHE A 256 -12.75 15.72 -24.27
N GLY A 257 -12.85 15.61 -22.95
CA GLY A 257 -14.11 15.74 -22.21
C GLY A 257 -14.80 17.09 -22.44
N LEU A 258 -14.04 18.19 -22.40
CA LEU A 258 -14.56 19.54 -22.66
C LEU A 258 -15.06 19.70 -24.10
N LEU A 259 -14.27 19.28 -25.10
CA LEU A 259 -14.65 19.30 -26.52
C LEU A 259 -15.87 18.42 -26.80
N ALA A 260 -15.95 17.25 -26.16
CA ALA A 260 -17.06 16.32 -26.27
C ALA A 260 -18.36 16.87 -25.64
N THR A 261 -18.28 17.92 -24.84
CA THR A 261 -19.45 18.54 -24.21
C THR A 261 -19.90 19.83 -24.86
N GLN A 262 -19.11 20.41 -25.77
CA GLN A 262 -19.57 21.53 -26.57
C GLN A 262 -20.69 21.06 -27.52
N PRO A 263 -21.84 21.76 -27.56
CA PRO A 263 -22.88 21.48 -28.54
C PRO A 263 -22.30 21.71 -29.93
N SER A 264 -22.34 20.69 -30.80
CA SER A 264 -21.95 20.84 -32.20
C SER A 264 -22.71 22.03 -32.80
N ALA A 265 -21.99 23.07 -33.19
CA ALA A 265 -22.51 24.31 -33.76
C ALA A 265 -23.13 24.14 -35.18
N SER A 266 -23.79 23.01 -35.45
CA SER A 266 -24.27 22.64 -36.79
C SER A 266 -25.74 22.22 -36.84
N LYS A 267 -26.57 22.58 -35.84
CA LYS A 267 -28.01 22.20 -35.83
C LYS A 267 -29.00 23.35 -35.60
N GLN A 268 -28.61 24.60 -35.88
CA GLN A 268 -29.52 25.77 -35.79
C GLN A 268 -29.64 26.61 -37.08
N THR A 269 -29.14 26.13 -38.22
CA THR A 269 -29.30 26.81 -39.53
C THR A 269 -30.39 26.20 -40.42
N ASN A 270 -31.44 25.59 -39.86
CA ASN A 270 -32.59 25.16 -40.65
C ASN A 270 -33.86 24.96 -39.79
N VAL A 271 -34.41 26.05 -39.25
CA VAL A 271 -35.88 26.26 -39.15
C VAL A 271 -36.14 27.77 -39.20
N SER A 272 -36.01 28.35 -40.38
CA SER A 272 -36.75 29.58 -40.72
C SER A 272 -37.07 29.53 -42.21
N LYS A 273 -38.25 29.00 -42.51
CA LYS A 273 -39.15 29.44 -43.58
C LYS A 273 -40.52 28.86 -43.28
#